data_AF-A0A061SPS2-F1
#
_entry.id   AF-A0A061SPS2-F1
#
_cell.length_a   1.000
_cell.length_b   1.000
_cell.length_c   1.000
_cell.angle_alpha   90.00
_cell.angle_beta   90.00
_cell.angle_gamma   90.00
#
_symmetry.space_group_name_H-M   'P 1'
#
loop_
_entity.id
_entity.type
_entity.pdbx_description
1 polymer ?
#
loop_
_entity_poly.entity_id
_entity_poly.type
_entity_poly.pdbx_seq_one_letter_code
_entity_poly.pdbx_strand_id
1 'polypeptide(L)'
;MFAPVGYTPLSMLWDQFVANRIDAIYHSASETYTSEKFVAPLVRGSPLDIAEHIFSSLMWKCWPHAASSDGTVLRVHSRFEDGVPGLFTQIAPYRSCFDAVVAEMEHKNRDEIDAIAGLTFEEWGFEPEEASQWDNVYPAQANTDLPLPKDRIGKLRFHTLPICFERGRFTIVEKLPHWARTVKNNRDQEILVDRLAGWALCVPDTALEGWGKVLSGDTPILEGEVSTTAGSDSQIGRPSKIPRAVTAYQSIYPDGHSCSWKDAAESVGEDMGESISVQTLRRAIDVINGKEDHDD
;
A
#
# COMPACT_ATOMS: atom_id res chain seq x y z
N MET A 1 -20.90 -8.84 -10.66
CA MET A 1 -20.70 -8.96 -9.20
C MET A 1 -22.03 -8.85 -8.51
N PHE A 2 -22.19 -9.52 -7.38
CA PHE A 2 -23.48 -9.70 -6.71
C PHE A 2 -23.41 -9.18 -5.26
N ALA A 3 -24.51 -8.61 -4.81
CA ALA A 3 -24.81 -8.37 -3.40
C ALA A 3 -26.34 -8.50 -3.22
N PRO A 4 -26.82 -9.00 -2.08
CA PRO A 4 -28.26 -9.06 -1.83
C PRO A 4 -28.86 -7.67 -1.60
N VAL A 5 -30.19 -7.58 -1.66
CA VAL A 5 -30.92 -6.33 -1.39
C VAL A 5 -30.54 -5.77 -0.02
N GLY A 6 -30.29 -4.46 0.04
CA GLY A 6 -29.82 -3.76 1.24
C GLY A 6 -28.29 -3.65 1.34
N TYR A 7 -27.57 -4.18 0.36
CA TYR A 7 -26.11 -4.09 0.25
C TYR A 7 -25.68 -3.66 -1.15
N THR A 8 -24.63 -2.85 -1.21
CA THR A 8 -24.01 -2.41 -2.46
C THR A 8 -22.62 -3.04 -2.61
N PRO A 9 -22.30 -3.68 -3.75
CA PRO A 9 -20.96 -4.23 -4.00
C PRO A 9 -19.89 -3.13 -4.04
N LEU A 10 -18.71 -3.41 -3.47
CA LEU A 10 -17.60 -2.45 -3.47
C LEU A 10 -17.10 -2.12 -4.88
N SER A 11 -17.17 -3.05 -5.81
CA SER A 11 -16.83 -2.78 -7.22
C SER A 11 -17.70 -1.72 -7.87
N MET A 12 -19.00 -1.68 -7.57
CA MET A 12 -19.88 -0.64 -8.10
C MET A 12 -19.51 0.72 -7.51
N LEU A 13 -19.17 0.76 -6.23
CA LEU A 13 -18.70 1.98 -5.56
C LEU A 13 -17.33 2.41 -6.10
N TRP A 14 -16.45 1.45 -6.41
CA TRP A 14 -15.17 1.70 -7.04
C TRP A 14 -15.33 2.34 -8.42
N ASP A 15 -16.18 1.77 -9.27
CA ASP A 15 -16.45 2.32 -10.60
C ASP A 15 -16.96 3.77 -10.51
N GLN A 16 -17.88 4.04 -9.57
CA GLN A 16 -18.34 5.40 -9.30
C GLN A 16 -17.21 6.30 -8.78
N PHE A 17 -16.42 5.81 -7.84
CA PHE A 17 -15.31 6.55 -7.25
C PHE A 17 -14.27 6.95 -8.30
N VAL A 18 -13.80 5.99 -9.10
CA VAL A 18 -12.85 6.24 -10.19
C VAL A 18 -13.44 7.23 -11.19
N ALA A 19 -14.70 7.03 -11.63
CA ALA A 19 -15.33 7.92 -12.60
C ALA A 19 -15.46 9.38 -12.14
N ASN A 20 -15.47 9.65 -10.83
CA ASN A 20 -15.63 11.01 -10.30
C ASN A 20 -14.34 11.60 -9.70
N ARG A 21 -13.40 10.76 -9.25
CA ARG A 21 -12.26 11.21 -8.44
C ARG A 21 -10.90 11.00 -9.10
N ILE A 22 -10.80 10.16 -10.14
CA ILE A 22 -9.49 9.79 -10.69
C ILE A 22 -8.71 10.97 -11.26
N ASP A 23 -9.39 11.95 -11.87
CA ASP A 23 -8.76 13.15 -12.43
C ASP A 23 -8.06 13.98 -11.34
N ALA A 24 -8.76 14.25 -10.24
CA ALA A 24 -8.21 15.00 -9.11
C ALA A 24 -7.05 14.24 -8.43
N ILE A 25 -7.18 12.93 -8.30
CA ILE A 25 -6.14 12.08 -7.71
C ILE A 25 -4.90 12.05 -8.60
N TYR A 26 -5.07 11.88 -9.91
CA TYR A 26 -3.99 11.91 -10.88
C TYR A 26 -3.26 13.24 -10.85
N HIS A 27 -4.00 14.35 -10.84
CA HIS A 27 -3.41 15.67 -10.79
C HIS A 27 -2.51 15.83 -9.57
N SER A 28 -3.06 15.57 -8.38
CA SER A 28 -2.32 15.63 -7.11
C SER A 28 -1.10 14.71 -7.09
N ALA A 29 -1.22 13.49 -7.63
CA ALA A 29 -0.11 12.55 -7.75
C ALA A 29 0.98 13.08 -8.69
N SER A 30 0.61 13.56 -9.88
CA SER A 30 1.54 14.07 -10.89
C SER A 30 2.29 15.33 -10.44
N GLU A 31 1.64 16.25 -9.70
CA GLU A 31 2.30 17.39 -9.07
C GLU A 31 3.34 16.92 -8.04
N THR A 32 3.03 15.86 -7.29
CA THR A 32 3.96 15.28 -6.33
C THR A 32 5.17 14.69 -7.03
N TYR A 33 4.96 13.94 -8.12
CA TYR A 33 6.01 13.29 -8.90
C TYR A 33 6.97 14.27 -9.57
N THR A 34 6.46 15.43 -9.98
CA THR A 34 7.23 16.50 -10.62
C THR A 34 7.90 17.45 -9.64
N SER A 35 7.60 17.34 -8.34
CA SER A 35 8.17 18.22 -7.33
C SER A 35 9.64 17.89 -7.05
N GLU A 36 10.45 18.92 -6.78
CA GLU A 36 11.86 18.74 -6.35
C GLU A 36 12.00 17.99 -5.01
N LYS A 37 10.90 17.88 -4.24
CA LYS A 37 10.82 17.17 -2.96
C LYS A 37 10.35 15.72 -3.11
N PHE A 38 10.13 15.26 -4.34
CA PHE A 38 9.70 13.90 -4.60
C PHE A 38 10.75 12.89 -4.11
N VAL A 39 10.34 12.03 -3.18
CA VAL A 39 11.16 10.91 -2.69
C VAL A 39 10.44 9.62 -3.05
N ALA A 40 10.82 9.06 -4.20
CA ALA A 40 10.11 7.94 -4.81
C ALA A 40 9.95 6.68 -3.93
N PRO A 41 10.93 6.29 -3.08
CA PRO A 41 10.74 5.18 -2.14
C PRO A 41 9.60 5.34 -1.14
N LEU A 42 9.12 6.58 -0.92
CA LEU A 42 8.04 6.89 0.01
C LEU A 42 6.65 6.93 -0.67
N VAL A 43 6.60 6.72 -1.99
CA VAL A 43 5.39 6.95 -2.79
C VAL A 43 4.64 5.64 -3.01
N ARG A 44 3.31 5.71 -2.85
CA ARG A 44 2.39 4.57 -2.90
C ARG A 44 2.01 4.19 -4.33
N GLY A 45 2.99 4.03 -5.22
CA GLY A 45 2.73 3.60 -6.59
C GLY A 45 2.09 4.69 -7.46
N SER A 46 1.39 4.26 -8.51
CA SER A 46 0.77 5.12 -9.52
C SER A 46 -0.49 5.85 -9.01
N PRO A 47 -1.10 6.73 -9.83
CA PRO A 47 -2.39 7.35 -9.49
C PRO A 47 -3.52 6.36 -9.17
N LEU A 48 -3.58 5.19 -9.82
CA LEU A 48 -4.61 4.19 -9.51
C LEU A 48 -4.35 3.46 -8.19
N ASP A 49 -3.09 3.29 -7.81
CA ASP A 49 -2.71 2.74 -6.51
C ASP A 49 -3.14 3.67 -5.38
N ILE A 50 -2.89 4.97 -5.57
CA ILE A 50 -3.32 6.02 -4.64
C ILE A 50 -4.85 6.04 -4.55
N ALA A 51 -5.55 5.95 -5.70
CA ALA A 51 -7.00 5.90 -5.72
C ALA A 51 -7.57 4.68 -4.99
N GLU A 52 -6.99 3.49 -5.20
CA GLU A 52 -7.41 2.26 -4.51
C GLU A 52 -7.13 2.35 -3.01
N HIS A 53 -6.00 2.93 -2.62
CA HIS A 53 -5.67 3.14 -1.21
C HIS A 53 -6.73 4.00 -0.53
N ILE A 54 -7.01 5.17 -1.09
CA ILE A 54 -8.02 6.10 -0.62
C ILE A 54 -9.38 5.40 -0.50
N PHE A 55 -9.79 4.70 -1.56
CA PHE A 55 -11.07 4.02 -1.60
C PHE A 55 -11.16 2.95 -0.50
N SER A 56 -10.11 2.16 -0.32
CA SER A 56 -10.03 1.13 0.72
C SER A 56 -10.10 1.73 2.13
N SER A 57 -9.41 2.85 2.37
CA SER A 57 -9.46 3.60 3.64
C SER A 57 -10.87 4.12 3.95
N LEU A 58 -11.61 4.56 2.92
CA LEU A 58 -13.01 4.96 3.07
C LEU A 58 -13.90 3.76 3.39
N MET A 59 -13.79 2.68 2.62
CA MET A 59 -14.65 1.50 2.78
C MET A 59 -14.41 0.78 4.11
N TRP A 60 -13.20 0.83 4.64
CA TRP A 60 -12.89 0.32 5.96
C TRP A 60 -13.79 0.92 7.06
N LYS A 61 -14.01 2.24 7.01
CA LYS A 61 -14.87 2.94 7.99
C LYS A 61 -16.33 2.49 7.91
N CYS A 62 -16.74 1.93 6.77
CA CYS A 62 -18.08 1.41 6.52
C CYS A 62 -18.25 -0.07 6.94
N TRP A 63 -17.21 -0.70 7.52
CA TRP A 63 -17.21 -2.08 8.01
C TRP A 63 -17.61 -3.08 6.90
N PRO A 64 -16.67 -3.44 6.01
CA PRO A 64 -16.99 -4.26 4.85
C PRO A 64 -17.59 -5.61 5.25
N HIS A 65 -18.54 -6.06 4.44
CA HIS A 65 -19.14 -7.38 4.49
C HIS A 65 -18.68 -8.17 3.27
N ALA A 66 -18.77 -9.49 3.34
CA ALA A 66 -18.63 -10.39 2.21
C ALA A 66 -19.99 -11.01 1.92
N ALA A 67 -20.40 -10.98 0.66
CA ALA A 67 -21.59 -11.64 0.16
C ALA A 67 -21.20 -12.85 -0.70
N SER A 68 -21.92 -13.96 -0.53
CA SER A 68 -21.84 -15.15 -1.37
C SER A 68 -22.86 -15.09 -2.52
N SER A 69 -22.69 -15.96 -3.51
CA SER A 69 -23.58 -16.05 -4.66
C SER A 69 -24.99 -16.54 -4.31
N ASP A 70 -25.16 -17.21 -3.16
CA ASP A 70 -26.46 -17.64 -2.62
C ASP A 70 -27.18 -16.57 -1.78
N GLY A 71 -26.55 -15.39 -1.59
CA GLY A 71 -27.12 -14.27 -0.85
C GLY A 71 -26.80 -14.24 0.64
N THR A 72 -26.01 -15.18 1.15
CA THR A 72 -25.45 -15.11 2.51
C THR A 72 -24.52 -13.91 2.64
N VAL A 73 -24.61 -13.19 3.77
CA VAL A 73 -23.73 -12.05 4.07
C VAL A 73 -23.05 -12.26 5.41
N LEU A 74 -21.74 -12.07 5.43
CA LEU A 74 -20.92 -12.13 6.63
C LEU A 74 -20.19 -10.81 6.82
N ARG A 75 -20.16 -10.32 8.05
CA ARG A 75 -19.34 -9.15 8.40
C ARG A 75 -17.87 -9.57 8.45
N VAL A 76 -17.01 -8.87 7.73
CA VAL A 76 -15.57 -9.15 7.70
C VAL A 76 -14.88 -8.18 8.65
N HIS A 77 -14.32 -8.71 9.73
CA HIS A 77 -13.50 -7.94 10.67
C HIS A 77 -12.03 -8.26 10.44
N SER A 78 -11.21 -7.27 10.10
CA SER A 78 -9.76 -7.40 10.28
C SER A 78 -9.35 -7.06 11.70
N ARG A 79 -8.44 -7.86 12.25
CA ARG A 79 -7.65 -7.44 13.41
C ARG A 79 -6.71 -6.30 13.00
N PHE A 80 -6.42 -5.43 13.96
CA PHE A 80 -5.39 -4.41 13.81
C PHE A 80 -4.08 -4.97 14.33
N GLU A 81 -3.05 -4.95 13.49
CA GLU A 81 -1.66 -4.98 13.96
C GLU A 81 -1.09 -3.58 13.70
N ASP A 82 -0.55 -2.95 14.75
CA ASP A 82 0.08 -1.62 14.68
C ASP A 82 -0.78 -0.51 14.05
N GLY A 83 -2.11 -0.58 14.22
CA GLY A 83 -3.04 0.44 13.72
C GLY A 83 -3.38 0.32 12.22
N VAL A 84 -2.85 -0.69 11.52
CA VAL A 84 -3.18 -0.98 10.12
C VAL A 84 -4.23 -2.10 10.06
N PRO A 85 -5.36 -1.94 9.35
CA PRO A 85 -6.32 -3.02 9.17
C PRO A 85 -5.75 -4.10 8.25
N GLY A 86 -5.59 -5.32 8.76
CA GLY A 86 -5.02 -6.46 8.01
C GLY A 86 -5.72 -6.81 6.69
N LEU A 87 -7.01 -6.44 6.56
CA LEU A 87 -7.85 -6.79 5.40
C LEU A 87 -7.43 -6.05 4.14
N PHE A 88 -7.13 -4.75 4.26
CA PHE A 88 -6.72 -3.90 3.13
C PHE A 88 -5.22 -3.59 3.16
N THR A 89 -4.43 -4.42 3.86
CA THR A 89 -2.98 -4.29 3.84
C THR A 89 -2.49 -4.39 2.40
N GLN A 90 -2.14 -3.24 1.84
CA GLN A 90 -1.47 -3.12 0.57
C GLN A 90 0.02 -3.28 0.81
N ILE A 91 0.68 -4.06 -0.03
CA ILE A 91 2.12 -4.06 -0.11
C ILE A 91 2.50 -3.12 -1.25
N ALA A 92 3.45 -2.23 -1.01
CA ALA A 92 4.00 -1.39 -2.06
C ALA A 92 4.54 -2.30 -3.19
N PRO A 93 4.31 -1.98 -4.47
CA PRO A 93 4.86 -2.71 -5.61
C PRO A 93 6.33 -2.97 -5.42
N TYR A 94 7.11 -1.99 -4.98
CA TYR A 94 8.54 -2.21 -4.81
C TYR A 94 8.84 -3.28 -3.75
N ARG A 95 8.07 -3.35 -2.66
CA ARG A 95 8.23 -4.38 -1.64
C ARG A 95 7.65 -5.73 -2.08
N SER A 96 6.50 -5.74 -2.76
CA SER A 96 5.95 -6.95 -3.36
C SER A 96 6.72 -7.41 -4.59
N CYS A 97 7.42 -6.53 -5.29
CA CYS A 97 8.27 -6.85 -6.44
C CYS A 97 9.66 -7.27 -5.95
N PHE A 98 10.21 -6.63 -4.93
CA PHE A 98 11.47 -7.11 -4.36
C PHE A 98 11.29 -8.51 -3.73
N ASP A 99 10.14 -8.78 -3.10
CA ASP A 99 9.87 -10.10 -2.48
C ASP A 99 9.15 -11.11 -3.41
N ALA A 100 8.35 -10.67 -4.41
CA ALA A 100 7.65 -11.54 -5.37
C ALA A 100 8.15 -11.44 -6.83
N VAL A 101 8.63 -10.29 -7.32
CA VAL A 101 9.27 -10.20 -8.65
C VAL A 101 10.66 -10.85 -8.65
N VAL A 102 11.46 -10.73 -7.59
CA VAL A 102 12.73 -11.48 -7.50
C VAL A 102 12.48 -13.00 -7.43
N ALA A 103 11.37 -13.45 -6.84
CA ALA A 103 11.03 -14.87 -6.73
C ALA A 103 10.25 -15.44 -7.96
N GLU A 104 9.42 -14.64 -8.62
CA GLU A 104 8.58 -15.10 -9.75
C GLU A 104 9.04 -14.63 -11.13
N MET A 105 9.83 -13.56 -11.30
CA MET A 105 10.34 -13.24 -12.64
C MET A 105 11.35 -14.28 -13.15
N GLU A 106 11.95 -15.05 -12.24
CA GLU A 106 12.68 -16.27 -12.59
C GLU A 106 11.74 -17.43 -12.99
N HIS A 107 10.45 -17.37 -12.63
CA HIS A 107 9.44 -18.42 -12.80
C HIS A 107 8.05 -17.95 -13.31
N LYS A 108 8.01 -16.98 -14.25
CA LYS A 108 6.89 -16.61 -15.17
C LYS A 108 5.47 -17.16 -14.87
N ASN A 109 4.86 -16.91 -13.71
CA ASN A 109 3.47 -17.34 -13.43
C ASN A 109 2.47 -16.19 -13.58
N ARG A 110 2.38 -15.66 -14.81
CA ARG A 110 1.55 -14.50 -15.15
C ARG A 110 0.07 -14.70 -14.76
N ASP A 111 -0.42 -15.93 -14.79
CA ASP A 111 -1.80 -16.28 -14.45
C ASP A 111 -2.16 -15.90 -13.00
N GLU A 112 -1.25 -16.07 -12.04
CA GLU A 112 -1.49 -15.70 -10.63
C GLU A 112 -1.53 -14.18 -10.44
N ILE A 113 -0.70 -13.45 -11.19
CA ILE A 113 -0.70 -11.98 -11.20
C ILE A 113 -2.00 -11.47 -11.81
N ASP A 114 -2.38 -11.97 -12.98
CA ASP A 114 -3.60 -11.54 -13.68
C ASP A 114 -4.87 -11.85 -12.86
N ALA A 115 -4.88 -12.93 -12.07
CA ALA A 115 -5.99 -13.28 -11.18
C ALA A 115 -6.21 -12.28 -10.04
N ILE A 116 -5.14 -11.65 -9.52
CA ILE A 116 -5.26 -10.61 -8.50
C ILE A 116 -5.36 -9.23 -9.13
N ALA A 117 -4.38 -8.89 -9.96
CA ALA A 117 -4.15 -7.54 -10.41
C ALA A 117 -5.04 -7.14 -11.58
N GLY A 118 -5.70 -8.14 -12.21
CA GLY A 118 -6.48 -7.97 -13.40
C GLY A 118 -5.63 -7.87 -14.66
N LEU A 119 -6.30 -7.95 -15.82
CA LEU A 119 -5.67 -7.94 -17.14
C LEU A 119 -4.96 -6.62 -17.49
N THR A 120 -5.19 -5.56 -16.72
CA THR A 120 -4.59 -4.23 -16.92
C THR A 120 -3.32 -4.02 -16.11
N PHE A 121 -2.85 -5.06 -15.39
CA PHE A 121 -1.58 -4.99 -14.68
C PHE A 121 -0.41 -4.88 -15.67
N GLU A 122 0.46 -3.91 -15.45
CA GLU A 122 1.73 -3.82 -16.16
C GLU A 122 2.86 -3.73 -15.15
N GLU A 123 3.96 -4.40 -15.47
CA GLU A 123 5.16 -4.41 -14.65
C GLU A 123 5.80 -3.01 -14.63
N TRP A 124 6.49 -2.68 -13.53
CA TRP A 124 7.33 -1.49 -13.49
C TRP A 124 8.44 -1.64 -14.54
N GLY A 125 8.52 -0.67 -15.44
CA GLY A 125 9.58 -0.63 -16.45
C GLY A 125 10.89 -0.01 -15.97
N PHE A 126 10.94 0.41 -14.69
CA PHE A 126 12.06 1.15 -14.12
C PHE A 126 12.09 1.03 -12.59
N GLU A 127 13.25 1.31 -11.99
CA GLU A 127 13.43 1.32 -10.53
C GLU A 127 12.70 2.53 -9.92
N PRO A 128 11.94 2.37 -8.82
CA PRO A 128 11.20 3.47 -8.21
C PRO A 128 12.06 4.69 -7.91
N GLU A 129 13.32 4.52 -7.52
CA GLU A 129 14.28 5.59 -7.25
C GLU A 129 14.55 6.51 -8.46
N GLU A 130 14.22 6.07 -9.68
CA GLU A 130 14.38 6.85 -10.91
C GLU A 130 13.26 7.91 -11.05
N ALA A 131 13.32 8.96 -10.23
CA ALA A 131 12.34 10.06 -10.19
C ALA A 131 11.98 10.63 -11.58
N SER A 132 12.93 10.77 -12.49
CA SER A 132 12.70 11.29 -13.84
C SER A 132 11.78 10.41 -14.69
N GLN A 133 11.68 9.11 -14.39
CA GLN A 133 10.77 8.21 -15.10
C GLN A 133 9.32 8.39 -14.66
N TRP A 134 9.09 8.80 -13.41
CA TRP A 134 7.73 9.05 -12.90
C TRP A 134 7.04 10.19 -13.64
N ASP A 135 7.73 11.31 -13.88
CA ASP A 135 7.22 12.41 -14.69
C ASP A 135 6.95 11.99 -16.13
N ASN A 136 7.86 11.20 -16.74
CA ASN A 136 7.65 10.69 -18.09
C ASN A 136 6.41 9.79 -18.21
N VAL A 137 6.16 8.94 -17.21
CA VAL A 137 5.03 8.00 -17.22
C VAL A 137 3.71 8.67 -16.79
N TYR A 138 3.77 9.60 -15.84
CA TYR A 138 2.62 10.30 -15.28
C TYR A 138 2.82 11.82 -15.33
N PRO A 139 2.87 12.41 -16.54
CA PRO A 139 3.18 13.82 -16.70
C PRO A 139 2.05 14.70 -16.17
N ALA A 140 2.44 15.77 -15.48
CA ALA A 140 1.51 16.80 -15.02
C ALA A 140 0.64 17.33 -16.17
N GLN A 141 -0.64 17.57 -15.90
CA GLN A 141 -1.53 18.16 -16.89
C GLN A 141 -1.33 19.68 -16.94
N ALA A 142 -1.19 20.23 -18.15
CA ALA A 142 -1.11 21.67 -18.34
C ALA A 142 -2.44 22.39 -18.04
N ASN A 143 -3.57 21.68 -18.06
CA ASN A 143 -4.89 22.22 -17.74
C ASN A 143 -5.66 21.22 -16.87
N THR A 144 -5.95 21.64 -15.65
CA THR A 144 -6.58 20.85 -14.58
C THR A 144 -8.10 20.76 -14.69
N ASP A 145 -8.70 21.66 -15.47
CA ASP A 145 -10.16 21.76 -15.62
C ASP A 145 -10.70 20.81 -16.70
N LEU A 146 -9.82 20.12 -17.43
CA LEU A 146 -10.18 19.14 -18.45
C LEU A 146 -10.05 17.72 -17.87
N PRO A 147 -11.08 16.87 -18.05
CA PRO A 147 -11.01 15.50 -17.60
C PRO A 147 -9.86 14.76 -18.29
N LEU A 148 -9.29 13.75 -17.61
CA LEU A 148 -8.27 12.93 -18.24
C LEU A 148 -8.86 12.27 -19.49
N PRO A 149 -8.14 12.29 -20.62
CA PRO A 149 -8.50 11.47 -21.77
C PRO A 149 -8.72 10.02 -21.34
N LYS A 150 -9.80 9.39 -21.79
CA LYS A 150 -10.14 8.01 -21.40
C LYS A 150 -9.01 7.02 -21.68
N ASP A 151 -8.24 7.25 -22.74
CA ASP A 151 -7.07 6.45 -23.08
C ASP A 151 -5.91 6.63 -22.09
N ARG A 152 -5.82 7.78 -21.41
CA ARG A 152 -4.85 8.01 -20.33
C ARG A 152 -5.29 7.33 -19.04
N ILE A 153 -6.58 7.36 -18.69
CA ILE A 153 -7.13 6.60 -17.55
C ILE A 153 -6.87 5.09 -17.75
N GLY A 154 -7.11 4.58 -18.96
CA GLY A 154 -6.83 3.18 -19.29
C GLY A 154 -5.35 2.79 -19.31
N LYS A 155 -4.43 3.77 -19.30
CA LYS A 155 -2.97 3.57 -19.17
C LYS A 155 -2.48 3.69 -17.73
N LEU A 156 -3.36 4.10 -16.79
CA LEU A 156 -3.03 4.01 -15.38
C LEU A 156 -2.97 2.54 -15.00
N ARG A 157 -2.03 2.20 -14.13
CA ARG A 157 -1.69 0.82 -13.82
C ARG A 157 -1.90 0.58 -12.34
N PHE A 158 -2.14 -0.66 -11.96
CA PHE A 158 -2.06 -1.04 -10.56
C PHE A 158 -0.70 -1.65 -10.29
N HIS A 159 -0.06 -1.26 -9.21
CA HIS A 159 1.24 -1.77 -8.83
C HIS A 159 1.33 -2.16 -7.35
N THR A 160 0.58 -1.53 -6.46
CA THR A 160 0.31 -2.10 -5.12
C THR A 160 -0.57 -3.33 -5.29
N LEU A 161 -0.57 -4.28 -4.36
CA LEU A 161 -1.45 -5.46 -4.40
C LEU A 161 -2.11 -5.71 -3.02
N PRO A 162 -3.44 -5.63 -2.91
CA PRO A 162 -4.24 -6.50 -2.04
C PRO A 162 -4.08 -7.93 -2.46
N ILE A 163 -3.49 -8.73 -1.57
CA ILE A 163 -3.11 -10.09 -1.94
C ILE A 163 -4.27 -11.10 -1.84
N CYS A 164 -5.39 -10.71 -1.24
CA CYS A 164 -6.56 -11.57 -1.06
C CYS A 164 -7.80 -11.15 -1.88
N PHE A 165 -7.71 -10.10 -2.72
CA PHE A 165 -8.84 -9.65 -3.55
C PHE A 165 -8.44 -9.44 -5.00
N GLU A 166 -9.39 -9.72 -5.90
CA GLU A 166 -9.33 -9.30 -7.29
C GLU A 166 -9.53 -7.77 -7.38
N ARG A 167 -8.58 -7.07 -7.98
CA ARG A 167 -8.57 -5.61 -8.15
C ARG A 167 -9.73 -5.09 -8.97
N GLY A 168 -10.24 -3.93 -8.56
CA GLY A 168 -11.42 -3.29 -9.16
C GLY A 168 -12.73 -4.06 -8.96
N ARG A 169 -12.66 -5.37 -8.70
CA ARG A 169 -13.80 -6.23 -8.42
C ARG A 169 -14.07 -6.39 -6.93
N PHE A 170 -13.04 -6.32 -6.08
CA PHE A 170 -13.15 -6.53 -4.64
C PHE A 170 -13.82 -7.87 -4.32
N THR A 171 -13.52 -8.90 -5.11
CA THR A 171 -13.94 -10.29 -4.87
C THR A 171 -12.78 -11.03 -4.24
N ILE A 172 -13.04 -11.85 -3.22
CA ILE A 172 -12.00 -12.65 -2.57
C ILE A 172 -11.51 -13.69 -3.57
N VAL A 173 -10.20 -13.74 -3.79
CA VAL A 173 -9.62 -14.65 -4.79
C VAL A 173 -9.86 -16.11 -4.42
N GLU A 174 -9.97 -16.97 -5.43
CA GLU A 174 -10.15 -18.41 -5.24
C GLU A 174 -8.96 -19.07 -4.54
N LYS A 175 -7.77 -18.51 -4.74
CA LYS A 175 -6.52 -19.01 -4.18
C LYS A 175 -5.54 -17.86 -4.05
N LEU A 176 -4.86 -17.79 -2.90
CA LEU A 176 -3.72 -16.90 -2.76
C LEU A 176 -2.58 -17.36 -3.68
N PRO A 177 -1.89 -16.43 -4.36
CA PRO A 177 -0.66 -16.74 -5.06
C PRO A 177 0.36 -17.33 -4.12
N HIS A 178 1.24 -18.15 -4.67
CA HIS A 178 2.24 -18.83 -3.84
C HIS A 178 3.18 -17.86 -3.13
N TRP A 179 3.51 -16.73 -3.77
CA TRP A 179 4.34 -15.67 -3.19
C TRP A 179 3.64 -14.87 -2.09
N ALA A 180 2.31 -14.85 -2.02
CA ALA A 180 1.60 -14.15 -0.94
C ALA A 180 1.92 -14.75 0.45
N ARG A 181 2.50 -15.96 0.49
CA ARG A 181 2.98 -16.65 1.69
C ARG A 181 4.27 -16.09 2.28
N THR A 182 5.05 -15.34 1.50
CA THR A 182 6.29 -14.71 1.98
C THR A 182 6.04 -13.36 2.65
N VAL A 183 4.84 -12.82 2.48
CA VAL A 183 4.39 -11.57 3.10
C VAL A 183 4.19 -11.80 4.60
N LYS A 184 4.80 -10.95 5.43
CA LYS A 184 4.57 -10.99 6.88
C LYS A 184 3.07 -10.82 7.20
N ASN A 185 2.59 -11.60 8.15
CA ASN A 185 1.24 -11.52 8.71
C ASN A 185 0.10 -11.86 7.72
N ASN A 186 0.38 -12.74 6.74
CA ASN A 186 -0.60 -13.21 5.75
C ASN A 186 -1.64 -14.21 6.29
N ARG A 187 -1.49 -14.71 7.52
CA ARG A 187 -2.33 -15.79 8.09
C ARG A 187 -3.83 -15.46 8.09
N ASP A 188 -4.17 -14.20 8.38
CA ASP A 188 -5.58 -13.77 8.37
C ASP A 188 -6.15 -13.75 6.95
N GLN A 189 -5.32 -13.48 5.94
CA GLN A 189 -5.70 -13.50 4.54
C GLN A 189 -5.86 -14.93 4.02
N GLU A 190 -5.02 -15.87 4.46
CA GLU A 190 -5.20 -17.31 4.18
C GLU A 190 -6.54 -17.81 4.72
N ILE A 191 -6.86 -17.48 5.98
CA ILE A 191 -8.15 -17.84 6.59
C ILE A 191 -9.32 -17.23 5.83
N LEU A 192 -9.16 -15.98 5.36
CA LEU A 192 -10.19 -15.29 4.59
C LEU A 192 -10.44 -16.01 3.25
N VAL A 193 -9.39 -16.31 2.49
CA VAL A 193 -9.48 -17.00 1.19
C VAL A 193 -10.02 -18.42 1.36
N ASP A 194 -9.52 -19.19 2.33
CA ASP A 194 -9.97 -20.56 2.60
C ASP A 194 -11.48 -20.65 2.90
N ARG A 195 -12.06 -19.60 3.51
CA ARG A 195 -13.46 -19.60 3.95
C ARG A 195 -14.39 -18.90 2.98
N LEU A 196 -13.92 -17.87 2.29
CA LEU A 196 -14.74 -16.91 1.56
C LEU A 196 -14.26 -16.72 0.11
N ALA A 197 -13.45 -17.64 -0.42
CA ALA A 197 -13.10 -17.68 -1.85
C ALA A 197 -14.32 -17.45 -2.75
N GLY A 198 -14.20 -16.51 -3.69
CA GLY A 198 -15.25 -16.13 -4.64
C GLY A 198 -16.33 -15.21 -4.08
N TRP A 199 -16.29 -14.83 -2.80
CA TRP A 199 -17.27 -13.90 -2.21
C TRP A 199 -16.94 -12.47 -2.58
N ALA A 200 -17.96 -11.66 -2.86
CA ALA A 200 -17.82 -10.25 -3.20
C ALA A 200 -17.88 -9.37 -1.95
N LEU A 201 -16.98 -8.41 -1.82
CA LEU A 201 -17.10 -7.41 -0.76
C LEU A 201 -18.25 -6.43 -1.06
N CYS A 202 -18.98 -6.08 -0.01
CA CYS A 202 -20.09 -5.14 -0.07
C CYS A 202 -20.19 -4.33 1.23
N VAL A 203 -20.99 -3.28 1.19
CA VAL A 203 -21.36 -2.48 2.37
C VAL A 203 -22.87 -2.36 2.47
N PRO A 204 -23.44 -2.27 3.69
CA PRO A 204 -24.86 -2.00 3.86
C PRO A 204 -25.21 -0.66 3.24
N ASP A 205 -26.37 -0.54 2.60
CA ASP A 205 -26.82 0.71 1.97
C ASP A 205 -26.94 1.86 3.00
N THR A 206 -27.23 1.52 4.26
CA THR A 206 -27.25 2.48 5.37
C THR A 206 -25.88 3.10 5.68
N ALA A 207 -24.78 2.41 5.36
CA ALA A 207 -23.43 2.91 5.53
C ALA A 207 -22.98 3.85 4.40
N LEU A 208 -23.81 4.00 3.35
CA LEU A 208 -23.56 4.89 2.21
C LEU A 208 -24.16 6.29 2.38
N GLU A 209 -24.68 6.61 3.57
CA GLU A 209 -25.10 7.97 3.88
C GLU A 209 -23.91 8.93 3.70
N GLY A 210 -24.06 9.90 2.77
CA GLY A 210 -22.98 10.84 2.45
C GLY A 210 -22.01 10.37 1.35
N TRP A 211 -22.19 9.20 0.74
CA TRP A 211 -21.36 8.75 -0.38
C TRP A 211 -21.32 9.76 -1.54
N GLY A 212 -22.43 10.46 -1.81
CA GLY A 212 -22.45 11.55 -2.80
C GLY A 212 -21.46 12.68 -2.52
N LYS A 213 -21.19 13.00 -1.24
CA LYS A 213 -20.18 14.00 -0.83
C LYS A 213 -18.76 13.48 -0.99
N VAL A 214 -18.58 12.17 -0.90
CA VAL A 214 -17.31 11.52 -1.23
C VAL A 214 -17.07 11.60 -2.73
N LEU A 215 -18.09 11.35 -3.56
CA LEU A 215 -17.95 11.46 -5.02
C LEU A 215 -17.71 12.90 -5.49
N SER A 216 -18.34 13.89 -4.87
CA SER A 216 -18.20 15.31 -5.27
C SER A 216 -16.85 15.94 -4.90
N GLY A 217 -16.06 15.33 -4.02
CA GLY A 217 -14.84 15.95 -3.51
C GLY A 217 -15.02 16.78 -2.24
N ASP A 218 -16.24 16.95 -1.74
CA ASP A 218 -16.54 17.75 -0.54
C ASP A 218 -15.97 17.12 0.75
N THR A 219 -15.65 15.82 0.70
CA THR A 219 -14.86 15.18 1.74
C THR A 219 -13.38 15.30 1.36
N PRO A 220 -12.55 16.04 2.14
CA PRO A 220 -11.12 16.08 1.91
C PRO A 220 -10.54 14.70 2.19
N ILE A 221 -10.20 13.96 1.14
CA ILE A 221 -9.60 12.63 1.28
C ILE A 221 -8.07 12.70 1.19
N LEU A 222 -7.53 13.76 0.59
CA LEU A 222 -6.13 13.84 0.20
C LEU A 222 -5.23 14.55 1.22
N GLU A 223 -5.76 15.45 2.06
CA GLU A 223 -4.95 16.31 2.93
C GLU A 223 -4.23 15.56 4.07
N GLY A 224 -4.63 14.33 4.38
CA GLY A 224 -3.98 13.47 5.40
C GLY A 224 -3.31 12.21 4.85
N GLU A 225 -3.79 11.65 3.73
CA GLU A 225 -3.32 10.36 3.20
C GLU A 225 -2.34 10.51 2.01
N VAL A 226 -2.40 11.64 1.27
CA VAL A 226 -1.37 12.05 0.29
C VAL A 226 -0.37 13.03 0.91
N SER A 227 -0.56 13.39 2.18
CA SER A 227 0.44 14.11 2.97
C SER A 227 1.58 13.15 3.34
N THR A 228 2.36 12.75 2.34
CA THR A 228 3.79 12.55 2.53
C THR A 228 4.39 13.93 2.82
N THR A 229 4.29 14.36 4.08
CA THR A 229 5.00 15.52 4.65
C THR A 229 4.77 16.87 3.95
N ALA A 230 3.61 17.48 4.16
CA ALA A 230 3.46 18.94 4.00
C ALA A 230 2.59 19.50 5.13
N GLY A 231 3.10 19.43 6.36
CA GLY A 231 2.33 19.81 7.55
C GLY A 231 3.16 19.85 8.83
N SER A 232 4.23 20.65 8.82
CA SER A 232 4.83 21.39 9.94
C SER A 232 6.32 21.58 9.66
N ASP A 233 6.84 22.77 9.96
CA ASP A 233 8.24 23.17 9.79
C ASP A 233 9.22 22.42 10.72
N SER A 234 9.02 21.12 10.97
CA SER A 234 10.04 20.29 11.60
C SER A 234 11.11 19.98 10.56
N GLN A 235 12.32 20.48 10.78
CA GLN A 235 13.53 20.20 10.01
C GLN A 235 13.57 18.73 9.56
N ILE A 236 13.37 18.49 8.25
CA ILE A 236 13.43 17.17 7.64
C ILE A 236 14.90 16.72 7.62
N GLY A 237 15.31 16.04 8.69
CA GLY A 237 16.48 15.18 8.68
C GLY A 237 16.22 13.93 7.84
N ARG A 238 17.30 13.37 7.28
CA ARG A 238 17.29 12.04 6.63
C ARG A 238 16.55 11.02 7.51
N PRO A 239 15.74 10.10 6.95
CA PRO A 239 15.03 9.09 7.71
C PRO A 239 15.93 8.41 8.74
N SER A 240 15.46 8.29 9.99
CA SER A 240 16.25 7.73 11.07
C SER A 240 16.58 6.27 10.77
N LYS A 241 17.88 5.94 10.73
CA LYS A 241 18.36 4.56 10.57
C LYS A 241 18.13 3.70 11.82
N ILE A 242 17.68 4.31 12.93
CA ILE A 242 17.58 3.68 14.24
C ILE A 242 16.62 2.47 14.27
N PRO A 243 15.37 2.54 13.78
CA PRO A 243 14.46 1.39 13.84
C PRO A 243 14.98 0.17 13.07
N ARG A 244 15.59 0.40 11.89
CA ARG A 244 16.22 -0.66 11.09
C ARG A 244 17.43 -1.26 11.79
N ALA A 245 18.26 -0.42 12.40
CA ALA A 245 19.41 -0.85 13.19
C ALA A 245 19.01 -1.66 14.43
N VAL A 246 17.88 -1.34 15.08
CA VAL A 246 17.33 -2.13 16.19
C VAL A 246 17.01 -3.56 15.73
N THR A 247 16.25 -3.70 14.64
CA THR A 247 15.86 -5.02 14.12
C THR A 247 17.07 -5.85 13.71
N ALA A 248 17.99 -5.25 12.95
CA ALA A 248 19.22 -5.93 12.51
C ALA A 248 20.11 -6.32 13.71
N TYR A 249 20.28 -5.43 14.68
CA TYR A 249 21.06 -5.73 15.88
C TYR A 249 20.47 -6.86 16.72
N GLN A 250 19.15 -6.87 16.97
CA GLN A 250 18.49 -7.94 17.73
C GLN A 250 18.53 -9.29 16.99
N SER A 251 18.56 -9.27 15.66
CA SER A 251 18.71 -10.47 14.82
C SER A 251 20.11 -11.08 14.96
N ILE A 252 21.15 -10.25 14.86
CA ILE A 252 22.55 -10.71 14.87
C ILE A 252 23.04 -10.99 16.30
N TYR A 253 22.59 -10.20 17.27
CA TYR A 253 23.07 -10.22 18.66
C TYR A 253 21.90 -10.31 19.66
N PRO A 254 21.12 -11.41 19.66
CA PRO A 254 19.96 -11.55 20.54
C PRO A 254 20.31 -11.48 22.03
N ASP A 255 21.50 -11.94 22.40
CA ASP A 255 22.03 -11.90 23.78
C ASP A 255 23.02 -10.74 24.01
N GLY A 256 23.13 -9.81 23.05
CA GLY A 256 24.13 -8.76 23.00
C GLY A 256 25.41 -9.16 22.26
N HIS A 257 26.23 -8.16 21.90
CA HIS A 257 27.48 -8.37 21.17
C HIS A 257 28.69 -8.41 22.11
N SER A 258 29.68 -9.24 21.79
CA SER A 258 30.96 -9.32 22.50
C SER A 258 32.15 -8.80 21.68
N CYS A 259 31.94 -8.50 20.40
CA CYS A 259 32.93 -7.92 19.50
C CYS A 259 33.13 -6.42 19.77
N SER A 260 34.03 -5.79 19.01
CA SER A 260 34.18 -4.34 19.08
C SER A 260 32.96 -3.64 18.50
N TRP A 261 32.69 -2.42 18.97
CA TRP A 261 31.62 -1.58 18.43
C TRP A 261 31.70 -1.35 16.92
N LYS A 262 32.92 -1.34 16.37
CA LYS A 262 33.15 -1.14 14.94
C LYS A 262 32.70 -2.38 14.16
N ASP A 263 33.09 -3.56 14.62
CA ASP A 263 32.73 -4.84 13.98
C ASP A 263 31.21 -5.10 14.10
N ALA A 264 30.61 -4.72 15.23
CA ALA A 264 29.17 -4.77 15.41
C ALA A 264 28.43 -3.83 14.43
N ALA A 265 28.91 -2.60 14.25
CA ALA A 265 28.33 -1.64 13.30
C ALA A 265 28.51 -2.07 11.84
N GLU A 266 29.64 -2.70 11.52
CA GLU A 266 29.88 -3.30 10.20
C GLU A 266 28.93 -4.46 9.94
N SER A 267 28.82 -5.43 10.87
CA SER A 267 27.92 -6.58 10.75
C SER A 267 26.45 -6.17 10.63
N VAL A 268 26.02 -5.18 11.43
CA VAL A 268 24.65 -4.62 11.34
C VAL A 268 24.45 -3.85 10.03
N GLY A 269 25.48 -3.13 9.55
CA GLY A 269 25.43 -2.43 8.27
C GLY A 269 25.34 -3.38 7.07
N GLU A 270 26.04 -4.50 7.12
CA GLU A 270 25.97 -5.57 6.11
C GLU A 270 24.56 -6.18 6.04
N ASP A 271 23.95 -6.50 7.19
CA ASP A 271 22.57 -7.00 7.25
C ASP A 271 21.54 -5.97 6.75
N MET A 272 21.76 -4.69 7.03
CA MET A 272 20.92 -3.60 6.56
C MET A 272 21.10 -3.27 5.06
N GLY A 273 22.18 -3.75 4.43
CA GLY A 273 22.57 -3.37 3.07
C GLY A 273 23.10 -1.92 2.95
N GLU A 274 23.48 -1.29 4.06
CA GLU A 274 24.03 0.07 4.06
C GLU A 274 24.96 0.33 5.27
N SER A 275 25.99 1.16 5.09
CA SER A 275 26.89 1.51 6.20
C SER A 275 26.17 2.29 7.31
N ILE A 276 26.39 1.90 8.57
CA ILE A 276 25.93 2.64 9.74
C ILE A 276 27.11 3.11 10.60
N SER A 277 26.94 4.24 11.30
CA SER A 277 27.93 4.71 12.25
C SER A 277 27.80 3.98 13.59
N VAL A 278 28.90 3.87 14.34
CA VAL A 278 28.89 3.36 15.72
C VAL A 278 27.93 4.15 16.61
N GLN A 279 27.81 5.48 16.40
CA GLN A 279 26.91 6.33 17.18
C GLN A 279 25.45 6.02 16.90
N THR A 280 25.09 5.76 15.64
CA THR A 280 23.74 5.30 15.25
C THR A 280 23.41 3.95 15.88
N LEU A 281 24.37 3.01 15.91
CA LEU A 281 24.18 1.71 16.54
C LEU A 281 23.97 1.83 18.05
N ARG A 282 24.72 2.72 18.72
CA ARG A 282 24.55 2.98 20.15
C ARG A 282 23.16 3.50 20.49
N ARG A 283 22.68 4.50 19.74
CA ARG A 283 21.31 5.02 19.90
C ARG A 283 20.25 3.93 19.72
N ALA A 284 20.43 3.04 18.74
CA ALA A 284 19.55 1.89 18.57
C ALA A 284 19.55 0.95 19.79
N ILE A 285 20.71 0.71 20.40
CA ILE A 285 20.80 -0.12 21.61
C ILE A 285 20.22 0.58 22.84
N ASP A 286 20.35 1.91 22.94
CA ASP A 286 19.72 2.68 24.02
C ASP A 286 18.18 2.59 23.94
N VAL A 287 17.60 2.61 22.74
CA VAL A 287 16.17 2.33 22.51
C VAL A 287 15.78 0.92 22.97
N ILE A 288 16.59 -0.11 22.65
CA ILE A 288 16.34 -1.50 23.10
C ILE A 288 16.35 -1.59 24.64
N ASN A 289 17.25 -0.85 25.29
CA ASN A 289 17.39 -0.84 26.74
C ASN A 289 16.38 0.05 27.47
N GLY A 290 15.42 0.65 26.74
CA GLY A 290 14.39 1.52 27.32
C GLY A 290 14.95 2.82 27.91
N LYS A 291 16.12 3.27 27.43
CA LYS A 291 16.63 4.60 27.73
C LYS A 291 16.05 5.55 26.69
N GLU A 292 14.95 6.22 27.02
CA GLU A 292 14.40 7.27 26.16
C GLU A 292 15.41 8.44 26.07
N ASP A 293 15.71 8.86 24.83
CA ASP A 293 16.49 10.07 24.54
C ASP A 293 15.70 11.29 25.06
N HIS A 294 16.16 11.86 26.18
CA HIS A 294 15.93 13.28 26.47
C HIS A 294 16.89 14.09 25.58
N ASP A 295 16.50 14.36 24.34
CA ASP A 295 17.25 15.28 23.47
C ASP A 295 16.65 16.70 23.58
N ASP A 296 17.45 17.59 24.17
CA ASP A 296 17.51 19.05 23.89
C ASP A 296 18.17 19.30 22.53
#